data_AF-A0A8T6W5H0-F1
#
_entry.id   AF-A0A8T6W5H0-F1
#
_cell.length_a   1.000
_cell.length_b   1.000
_cell.length_c   1.000
_cell.angle_alpha   90.00
_cell.angle_beta   90.00
_cell.angle_gamma   90.00
#
_symmetry.space_group_name_H-M   'P 1'
#
loop_
_entity.id
_entity.type
_entity.pdbx_description
1 polymer ?
#
loop_
_entity_poly.entity_id
_entity_poly.type
_entity_poly.pdbx_seq_one_letter_code
_entity_poly.pdbx_strand_id
1 'polypeptide(L)'
;MAKKLYVIFFLTLFLTVLIPVSPVLGAYQLEYRIEVRADGSATWIIEHVFAKGEDETIFAQLSNPIYFSDTFVENIKSLVNATKESTGRMNMTVENFVMTVSVSGSYSIVKYQFYWREFAETEDTQI
;
A
#
# COMPACT_ATOMS: atom_id res chain seq x y z
N MET A 1 22.50 -50.66 -8.23
CA MET A 1 21.15 -50.05 -8.33
C MET A 1 21.01 -48.81 -7.44
N ALA A 2 21.40 -48.88 -6.16
CA ALA A 2 21.33 -47.75 -5.21
C ALA A 2 22.04 -46.46 -5.65
N LYS A 3 23.25 -46.54 -6.22
CA LYS A 3 24.03 -45.35 -6.65
C LYS A 3 23.33 -44.51 -7.73
N LYS A 4 22.62 -45.16 -8.67
CA LYS A 4 21.79 -44.46 -9.67
C LYS A 4 20.56 -43.82 -9.03
N LEU A 5 19.98 -44.47 -8.02
CA LEU A 5 18.84 -43.95 -7.27
C LEU A 5 19.21 -42.67 -6.50
N TYR A 6 20.39 -42.62 -5.87
CA TYR A 6 20.91 -41.42 -5.22
C TYR A 6 21.15 -40.27 -6.18
N VAL A 7 21.76 -40.53 -7.34
CA VAL A 7 22.00 -39.49 -8.36
C VAL A 7 20.68 -38.92 -8.87
N ILE A 8 19.68 -39.77 -9.13
CA ILE A 8 18.35 -39.31 -9.55
C ILE A 8 17.71 -38.48 -8.44
N PHE A 9 17.75 -38.94 -7.19
CA PHE A 9 17.19 -38.22 -6.04
C PHE A 9 17.82 -36.84 -5.82
N PHE A 10 19.15 -36.74 -5.89
CA PHE A 10 19.85 -35.46 -5.76
C PHE A 10 19.56 -34.53 -6.95
N LEU A 11 19.42 -35.07 -8.16
CA LEU A 11 19.06 -34.29 -9.34
C LEU A 11 17.65 -33.72 -9.23
N THR A 12 16.65 -34.51 -8.80
CA THR A 12 15.29 -34.02 -8.57
C THR A 12 15.25 -32.97 -7.46
N LEU A 13 15.97 -33.18 -6.35
CA LEU A 13 16.04 -32.19 -5.28
C LEU A 13 16.65 -30.87 -5.78
N PHE A 14 17.75 -30.92 -6.53
CA PHE A 14 18.37 -29.74 -7.11
C PHE A 14 17.44 -29.01 -8.10
N LEU A 15 16.69 -29.76 -8.92
CA LEU A 15 15.70 -29.18 -9.85
C LEU A 15 14.55 -28.46 -9.12
N THR A 16 14.14 -28.90 -7.93
CA THR A 16 13.08 -28.20 -7.16
C THR A 16 13.51 -26.83 -6.63
N VAL A 17 14.81 -26.62 -6.38
CA VAL A 17 15.35 -25.32 -5.95
C VAL A 17 15.33 -24.28 -7.08
N LEU A 18 15.30 -24.74 -8.34
CA LEU A 18 15.28 -23.86 -9.52
C LEU A 18 13.87 -23.37 -9.87
N ILE A 19 12.83 -23.80 -9.16
CA ILE A 19 11.47 -23.32 -9.41
C ILE A 19 11.35 -21.90 -8.82
N PRO A 20 11.13 -20.86 -9.66
CA PRO A 20 10.91 -19.52 -9.14
C PRO A 20 9.60 -19.49 -8.36
N VAL A 21 9.67 -19.20 -7.06
CA VAL A 21 8.50 -18.87 -6.25
C VAL A 21 8.20 -17.40 -6.48
N SER A 22 7.17 -17.12 -7.28
CA SER A 22 6.66 -15.75 -7.38
C SER A 22 5.81 -15.43 -6.15
N PRO A 23 5.94 -14.22 -5.57
CA PRO A 23 4.98 -13.78 -4.57
C PRO A 23 3.58 -13.74 -5.20
N VAL A 24 2.63 -14.43 -4.59
CA VAL A 24 1.22 -14.35 -4.95
C VAL A 24 0.61 -13.27 -4.07
N LEU A 25 0.06 -12.22 -4.69
CA LEU A 25 -0.70 -11.21 -3.95
C LEU A 25 -2.08 -11.76 -3.61
N GLY A 26 -2.60 -11.45 -2.43
CA GLY A 26 -4.01 -11.71 -2.14
C GLY A 26 -4.87 -10.88 -3.09
N ALA A 27 -5.72 -11.53 -3.89
CA ALA A 27 -6.77 -10.82 -4.60
C ALA A 27 -7.69 -10.15 -3.57
N TYR A 28 -8.14 -8.92 -3.83
CA TYR A 28 -8.98 -8.11 -2.95
C TYR A 28 -8.31 -7.65 -1.66
N GLN A 29 -6.98 -7.59 -1.64
CA GLN A 29 -6.25 -7.07 -0.49
C GLN A 29 -6.31 -5.53 -0.50
N LEU A 30 -6.81 -4.98 0.60
CA LEU A 30 -6.70 -3.57 0.95
C LEU A 30 -5.61 -3.44 2.03
N GLU A 31 -4.53 -2.74 1.72
CA GLU A 31 -3.44 -2.48 2.65
C GLU A 31 -3.41 -1.00 3.03
N TYR A 32 -3.35 -0.75 4.34
CA TYR A 32 -3.04 0.55 4.90
C TYR A 32 -1.65 0.51 5.51
N ARG A 33 -0.76 1.37 5.03
CA ARG A 33 0.58 1.53 5.55
C ARG A 33 0.79 2.97 5.97
N ILE A 34 1.26 3.15 7.20
CA ILE A 34 1.53 4.45 7.79
C ILE A 34 2.99 4.45 8.23
N GLU A 35 3.79 5.30 7.60
CA GLU A 35 5.20 5.47 7.90
C GLU A 35 5.37 6.74 8.71
N VAL A 36 5.40 6.60 10.04
CA VAL A 36 5.58 7.72 10.97
C VAL A 36 7.07 8.05 11.10
N ARG A 37 7.41 9.33 11.00
CA ARG A 37 8.77 9.86 11.13
C ARG A 37 9.01 10.42 12.53
N ALA A 38 10.28 10.60 12.88
CA ALA A 38 10.69 11.12 14.18
C ALA A 38 10.20 12.55 14.46
N ASP A 39 9.94 13.34 13.42
CA ASP A 39 9.36 14.70 13.52
C ASP A 39 7.84 14.70 13.68
N GLY A 40 7.23 13.53 13.91
CA GLY A 40 5.78 13.39 14.09
C GLY A 40 4.99 13.44 12.80
N SER A 41 5.61 13.67 11.64
CA SER A 41 4.93 13.56 10.36
C SER A 41 4.71 12.09 9.96
N ALA A 42 3.79 11.85 9.02
CA ALA A 42 3.55 10.51 8.49
C ALA A 42 3.33 10.50 6.99
N THR A 43 3.91 9.51 6.31
CA THR A 43 3.50 9.15 4.95
C THR A 43 2.45 8.06 5.02
N TRP A 44 1.28 8.33 4.45
CA TRP A 44 0.19 7.38 4.34
C TRP A 44 0.18 6.78 2.95
N ILE A 45 0.04 5.45 2.89
CA ILE A 45 -0.04 4.67 1.66
C ILE A 45 -1.26 3.74 1.79
N ILE A 46 -2.16 3.83 0.82
CA ILE A 46 -3.36 3.01 0.74
C ILE A 46 -3.31 2.27 -0.58
N GLU A 47 -3.27 0.95 -0.54
CA GLU A 47 -3.12 0.11 -1.73
C GLU A 47 -4.32 -0.83 -1.86
N HIS A 48 -4.98 -0.77 -3.02
CA HIS A 48 -6.04 -1.68 -3.42
C HIS A 48 -5.51 -2.61 -4.50
N VAL A 49 -5.56 -3.92 -4.24
CA VAL A 49 -5.14 -4.97 -5.18
C VAL A 49 -6.34 -5.76 -5.67
N PHE A 50 -6.56 -5.77 -6.98
CA PHE A 50 -7.64 -6.49 -7.66
C PHE A 50 -7.05 -7.61 -8.51
N ALA A 51 -7.69 -8.78 -8.54
CA ALA A 51 -7.39 -9.75 -9.59
C ALA A 51 -7.99 -9.28 -10.92
N LYS A 52 -7.31 -9.59 -12.02
CA LYS A 52 -7.70 -9.16 -13.35
C LYS A 52 -9.04 -9.77 -13.76
N GLY A 53 -9.97 -8.92 -14.18
CA GLY A 53 -11.32 -9.33 -14.58
C GLY A 53 -12.33 -9.36 -13.43
N GLU A 54 -11.87 -9.13 -12.19
CA GLU A 54 -12.71 -9.03 -11.00
C GLU A 54 -12.88 -7.57 -10.58
N ASP A 55 -14.07 -7.22 -10.10
CA ASP A 55 -14.41 -5.88 -9.58
C ASP A 55 -13.96 -4.71 -10.48
N GLU A 56 -14.04 -4.90 -11.81
CA GLU A 56 -13.59 -3.91 -12.79
C GLU A 56 -14.29 -2.56 -12.62
N THR A 57 -15.53 -2.54 -12.13
CA THR A 57 -16.27 -1.31 -11.82
C THR A 57 -15.66 -0.55 -10.65
N ILE A 58 -15.26 -1.24 -9.59
CA ILE A 58 -14.60 -0.65 -8.42
C ILE A 58 -13.20 -0.18 -8.82
N PHE A 59 -12.44 -1.02 -9.54
CA PHE A 59 -11.13 -0.64 -10.05
C PHE A 59 -11.23 0.62 -10.94
N ALA A 60 -12.18 0.67 -11.87
CA ALA A 60 -12.40 1.82 -12.74
C ALA A 60 -12.77 3.08 -11.94
N GLN A 61 -13.58 2.95 -10.90
CA GLN A 61 -13.91 4.08 -10.02
C GLN A 61 -12.69 4.57 -9.24
N LEU A 62 -11.95 3.66 -8.58
CA LEU A 62 -10.81 4.03 -7.75
C LEU A 62 -9.63 4.56 -8.56
N SER A 63 -9.42 4.04 -9.77
CA SER A 63 -8.38 4.54 -10.69
C SER A 63 -8.77 5.84 -11.41
N ASN A 64 -10.00 6.34 -11.22
CA ASN A 64 -10.47 7.55 -11.87
C ASN A 64 -9.83 8.82 -11.26
N PRO A 65 -9.16 9.66 -12.06
CA PRO A 65 -8.56 10.91 -11.57
C PRO A 65 -9.56 11.88 -10.92
N ILE A 66 -10.81 11.92 -11.39
CA ILE A 66 -11.88 12.76 -10.83
C ILE A 66 -12.29 12.25 -9.46
N TYR A 67 -12.45 10.92 -9.30
CA TYR A 67 -12.72 10.34 -7.98
C TYR A 67 -11.56 10.64 -7.02
N PHE A 68 -10.32 10.51 -7.50
CA PHE A 68 -9.14 10.84 -6.71
C PHE A 68 -9.15 12.32 -6.25
N SER A 69 -9.36 13.28 -7.15
CA SER A 69 -9.33 14.70 -6.80
C SER A 69 -10.55 15.14 -5.97
N ASP A 70 -11.74 14.78 -6.40
CA ASP A 70 -12.98 15.40 -5.91
C ASP A 70 -13.56 14.64 -4.72
N THR A 71 -13.21 13.37 -4.57
CA THR A 71 -13.72 12.52 -3.48
C THR A 71 -12.60 12.15 -2.52
N PHE A 72 -11.56 11.45 -2.98
CA PHE A 72 -10.53 10.94 -2.08
C PHE A 72 -9.77 12.07 -1.37
N VAL A 73 -9.21 13.03 -2.13
CA VAL A 73 -8.44 14.15 -1.55
C VAL A 73 -9.29 15.00 -0.62
N GLU A 74 -10.53 15.33 -1.02
CA GLU A 74 -11.43 16.15 -0.19
C GLU A 74 -11.87 15.41 1.09
N ASN A 75 -12.11 14.10 1.02
CA ASN A 75 -12.39 13.29 2.21
C ASN A 75 -11.21 13.26 3.17
N ILE A 76 -9.98 13.13 2.68
CA ILE A 76 -8.78 13.17 3.54
C ILE A 76 -8.61 14.55 4.17
N LYS A 77 -8.80 15.64 3.42
CA LYS A 77 -8.77 17.00 3.98
C LYS A 77 -9.82 17.19 5.07
N SER A 78 -11.04 16.72 4.83
CA SER A 78 -12.14 16.77 5.81
C SER A 78 -11.80 15.97 7.08
N LEU A 79 -11.27 14.76 6.93
CA LEU A 79 -10.81 13.91 8.04
C LEU A 79 -9.74 14.63 8.88
N VAL A 80 -8.75 15.25 8.24
CA VAL A 80 -7.69 15.96 8.92
C VAL A 80 -8.23 17.18 9.66
N ASN A 81 -9.16 17.93 9.05
CA ASN A 81 -9.81 19.06 9.72
C ASN A 81 -10.60 18.63 10.96
N ALA A 82 -11.39 17.56 10.87
CA ALA A 82 -12.07 17.00 12.04
C ALA A 82 -11.08 16.51 13.11
N THR A 83 -9.94 15.97 12.69
CA THR A 83 -8.87 15.54 13.60
C THR A 83 -8.23 16.73 14.32
N LYS A 84 -7.99 17.86 13.63
CA LYS A 84 -7.52 19.09 14.27
C LYS A 84 -8.46 19.57 15.36
N GLU A 85 -9.76 19.62 15.06
CA GLU A 85 -10.78 20.12 15.98
C GLU A 85 -10.88 19.23 17.23
N SER A 86 -10.90 17.92 17.03
CA SER A 86 -11.01 16.94 18.11
C SER A 86 -9.76 16.83 18.99
N THR A 87 -8.56 17.02 18.42
CA THR A 87 -7.29 16.94 19.16
C THR A 87 -6.78 18.29 19.67
N GLY A 88 -7.35 19.40 19.19
CA GLY A 88 -6.83 20.75 19.44
C GLY A 88 -5.53 21.08 18.68
N ARG A 89 -5.01 20.16 17.86
CA ARG A 89 -3.73 20.31 17.14
C ARG A 89 -3.93 20.99 15.78
N MET A 90 -4.12 22.31 15.79
CA MET A 90 -4.53 23.08 14.60
C MET A 90 -3.52 23.13 13.45
N ASN A 91 -2.25 22.80 13.72
CA ASN A 91 -1.15 22.87 12.74
C ASN A 91 -1.08 21.65 11.80
N MET A 92 -1.92 20.63 11.98
CA MET A 92 -1.94 19.48 11.07
C MET A 92 -2.17 19.91 9.62
N THR A 93 -1.49 19.29 8.67
CA THR A 93 -1.78 19.52 7.25
C THR A 93 -1.60 18.25 6.46
N VAL A 94 -2.24 18.19 5.29
CA VAL A 94 -2.03 17.12 4.31
C VAL A 94 -1.63 17.71 2.97
N GLU A 95 -0.64 17.10 2.35
CA GLU A 95 -0.05 17.54 1.09
C GLU A 95 0.52 16.35 0.31
N ASN A 96 1.05 16.63 -0.90
CA ASN A 96 1.73 15.65 -1.74
C ASN A 96 0.87 14.42 -2.07
N PHE A 97 -0.41 14.65 -2.37
CA PHE A 97 -1.33 13.60 -2.82
C PHE A 97 -0.88 13.04 -4.17
N VAL A 98 -0.73 11.71 -4.24
CA VAL A 98 -0.36 10.98 -5.44
C VAL A 98 -1.25 9.76 -5.60
N MET A 99 -1.77 9.56 -6.80
CA MET A 99 -2.39 8.31 -7.23
C MET A 99 -1.47 7.60 -8.22
N THR A 100 -1.23 6.31 -8.02
CA THR A 100 -0.53 5.45 -8.98
C THR A 100 -1.44 4.29 -9.34
N VAL A 101 -1.55 4.02 -10.63
CA VAL A 101 -2.25 2.84 -11.16
C VAL A 101 -1.22 1.97 -11.85
N SER A 102 -1.18 0.70 -11.50
CA SER A 102 -0.23 -0.25 -12.08
C SER A 102 -0.90 -1.59 -12.33
N VAL A 103 -0.37 -2.34 -13.30
CA VAL A 103 -0.82 -3.69 -13.63
C VAL A 103 0.39 -4.60 -13.55
N SER A 104 0.30 -5.65 -12.73
CA SER A 104 1.38 -6.61 -12.50
C SER A 104 0.85 -8.03 -12.62
N GLY A 105 1.21 -8.72 -13.71
CA GLY A 105 0.73 -10.08 -13.98
C GLY A 105 -0.80 -10.16 -14.07
N SER A 106 -1.40 -10.92 -13.16
CA SER A 106 -2.85 -11.09 -13.03
C SER A 106 -3.50 -10.08 -12.08
N TYR A 107 -2.81 -9.01 -11.68
CA TYR A 107 -3.33 -8.03 -10.72
C TYR A 107 -3.34 -6.62 -11.27
N SER A 108 -4.37 -5.87 -10.90
CA SER A 108 -4.52 -4.43 -11.10
C SER A 108 -4.43 -3.74 -9.74
N ILE A 109 -3.62 -2.71 -9.62
CA ILE A 109 -3.30 -2.07 -8.34
C ILE A 109 -3.58 -0.58 -8.45
N VAL A 110 -4.35 -0.05 -7.49
CA VAL A 110 -4.54 1.39 -7.28
C VAL A 110 -3.92 1.76 -5.95
N LYS A 111 -2.96 2.69 -5.98
CA LYS A 111 -2.26 3.17 -4.78
C LYS A 111 -2.48 4.66 -4.61
N TYR A 112 -2.92 5.06 -3.42
CA TYR A 112 -2.95 6.45 -2.99
C TYR A 112 -1.85 6.69 -1.97
N GLN A 113 -1.20 7.84 -2.09
CA GLN A 113 -0.17 8.27 -1.16
C GLN A 113 -0.37 9.75 -0.81
N PHE A 114 -0.16 10.11 0.44
CA PHE A 114 -0.12 11.51 0.87
C PHE A 114 0.76 11.68 2.10
N TYR A 115 1.16 12.92 2.36
CA TYR A 115 1.96 13.29 3.51
C TYR A 115 1.11 14.05 4.52
N TRP A 116 1.13 13.62 5.76
CA TRP A 116 0.42 14.24 6.88
C TRP A 116 1.45 14.84 7.85
N ARG A 117 1.49 16.17 7.95
CA ARG A 117 2.33 16.91 8.91
C ARG A 117 1.68 16.99 10.28
N GLU A 118 2.49 16.94 11.34
CA GLU A 118 2.00 16.95 12.73
C GLU A 118 1.00 15.80 13.00
N PHE A 119 1.25 14.63 12.40
CA PHE A 119 0.38 13.46 12.55
C PHE A 119 0.44 12.90 13.98
N ALA A 120 1.63 12.47 14.41
CA ALA A 120 1.90 12.02 15.76
C ALA A 120 2.39 13.19 16.63
N GLU A 121 2.11 13.12 17.92
CA GLU A 121 2.71 14.02 18.89
C GLU A 121 4.16 13.61 19.11
N THR A 122 5.07 14.57 19.02
CA THR A 122 6.47 14.35 19.40
C THR A 122 6.62 14.78 20.84
N GLU A 123 7.23 13.94 21.68
CA GLU A 123 7.73 14.44 22.95
C GLU A 123 8.73 15.56 22.66
N ASP A 124 8.48 16.74 23.23
CA ASP A 124 9.42 17.84 23.21
C ASP A 124 10.69 17.30 23.89
N THR A 125 11.69 16.91 23.11
CA THR A 125 12.99 16.51 23.65
C THR A 125 13.59 17.75 24.30
N GLN A 126 13.24 17.96 25.57
CA GLN A 126 14.05 18.74 26.51
C GLN A 126 15.38 18.00 26.61
N ILE A 127 16.33 18.39 25.76
CA ILE A 127 17.76 18.13 25.94
C ILE A 127 18.37 19.36 26.59
#